data_AF-A0A1W0A5L9-F1
#
_entry.id   AF-A0A1W0A5L9-F1
#
_cell.length_a   1.000
_cell.length_b   1.000
_cell.length_c   1.000
_cell.angle_alpha   90.00
_cell.angle_beta   90.00
_cell.angle_gamma   90.00
#
_symmetry.space_group_name_H-M   'P 1'
#
loop_
_entity.id
_entity.type
_entity.pdbx_description
1 polymer ?
#
loop_
_entity_poly.entity_id
_entity_poly.type
_entity_poly.pdbx_seq_one_letter_code
_entity_poly.pdbx_strand_id
1 'polypeptide(L)'
;MLPYGTQELKHVHIARQTSNGVSWKQIAIGASLAAAGIGYAATMHSMVSSQATALQELRAQMSTLSAHPNKHIKEAKQESNSIGFKPLPHKFAVDNVTPRKTQDFRGTCWDFATISVLEYSYRQQGIAHGWLTPDSYVALSEQAYGADLLQFCTTKDKSKCYLTAVQNTTEGGWIEEFSLVSQDVAVFPEAICPYIPEPGNDTVCPGLTAPNRTSNPLKVTVNQLKEYFDVQDIKAALVEKNRAMGFSTTMATLTHYIPCVGELTSDPRCDVKSNECTLCPPGIPTTCCLTATGGEDYNMDGEFITHYGMEAEGGHAMTIVGYNDEYRTKDGYTGGYILKNSWWDGVDPPLGPAHARGSHSIRYFLQEISEYEERFNCPNSASPYNWYQCEGTEGVIHENLDAGVIRIPLNETLIPKDICLSEDTRRDAESSIAPLHLECIEKTPKFCNKNATYFTRNMTEVGDRFQKMCFFEYQVNGTSSDICLPPMLTMDIAHVFQPVEKRENNPDVCGFYFYPYEKQRAGAQLGWEVSVDDLEVTWAPQSYLANAHRFPHLDYTWINQSTKVQNPAPIQGPIPVYVQRDEL
;
A
#
# COMPACT_ATOMS: atom_id res chain seq x y z
N MET A 1 27.72 -26.51 -35.96
CA MET A 1 27.42 -27.91 -36.34
C MET A 1 26.30 -28.40 -35.45
N LEU A 2 25.10 -28.61 -35.99
CA LEU A 2 24.06 -29.50 -35.42
C LEU A 2 24.54 -30.98 -35.56
N PRO A 3 23.97 -32.04 -34.92
CA PRO A 3 22.51 -32.28 -34.80
C PRO A 3 21.93 -33.23 -33.69
N TYR A 4 20.58 -33.37 -33.72
CA TYR A 4 19.64 -34.38 -33.17
C TYR A 4 19.36 -34.45 -31.64
N GLY A 5 18.13 -34.70 -31.16
CA GLY A 5 16.90 -35.14 -31.83
C GLY A 5 15.64 -35.14 -30.94
N THR A 6 14.51 -35.42 -31.61
CA THR A 6 13.12 -35.50 -31.15
C THR A 6 12.78 -36.79 -30.39
N GLN A 7 11.91 -36.70 -29.37
CA GLN A 7 11.02 -37.80 -28.97
C GLN A 7 9.65 -37.26 -28.51
N GLU A 8 8.60 -37.61 -29.26
CA GLU A 8 7.22 -37.61 -28.81
C GLU A 8 6.94 -38.85 -27.94
N LEU A 9 6.14 -38.69 -26.89
CA LEU A 9 5.47 -39.81 -26.22
C LEU A 9 3.97 -39.53 -26.00
N LYS A 10 3.19 -40.51 -26.45
CA LYS A 10 1.74 -40.63 -26.56
C LYS A 10 0.97 -40.36 -25.26
N HIS A 11 -0.23 -39.79 -25.38
CA HIS A 11 -1.26 -39.85 -24.36
C HIS A 11 -2.45 -40.72 -24.79
N VAL A 12 -2.87 -41.55 -23.84
CA VAL A 12 -3.94 -42.55 -23.94
C VAL A 12 -5.28 -41.88 -23.61
N HIS A 13 -6.26 -42.03 -24.48
CA HIS A 13 -7.65 -41.66 -24.21
C HIS A 13 -8.36 -42.74 -23.38
N ILE A 14 -9.06 -42.32 -22.32
CA ILE A 14 -10.20 -43.05 -21.77
C ILE A 14 -11.38 -42.08 -21.75
N ALA A 15 -12.41 -42.42 -22.51
CA ALA A 15 -13.68 -41.71 -22.55
C ALA A 15 -14.70 -42.36 -21.61
N ARG A 16 -15.58 -41.54 -21.01
CA ARG A 16 -16.94 -41.94 -20.63
C ARG A 16 -17.92 -40.76 -20.83
N GLN A 17 -18.88 -41.00 -21.71
CA GLN A 17 -20.18 -40.31 -21.92
C GLN A 17 -21.12 -40.55 -20.69
N THR A 18 -22.19 -39.80 -20.36
CA THR A 18 -23.28 -39.10 -21.11
C THR A 18 -24.13 -38.17 -20.19
N SER A 19 -24.69 -37.08 -20.76
CA SER A 19 -26.07 -36.49 -20.65
C SER A 19 -26.65 -36.04 -19.28
N ASN A 20 -27.45 -34.98 -19.05
CA ASN A 20 -28.19 -33.90 -19.74
C ASN A 20 -28.32 -32.76 -18.66
N GLY A 21 -28.38 -31.44 -18.88
CA GLY A 21 -29.17 -30.61 -19.81
C GLY A 21 -30.01 -29.60 -19.00
N VAL A 22 -29.49 -28.39 -18.71
CA VAL A 22 -30.26 -27.21 -18.19
C VAL A 22 -29.70 -25.92 -18.81
N SER A 23 -30.60 -24.97 -19.06
CA SER A 23 -30.52 -23.73 -19.88
C SER A 23 -29.31 -22.81 -19.68
N TRP A 24 -28.70 -22.38 -20.79
CA TRP A 24 -27.37 -21.73 -20.89
C TRP A 24 -27.32 -20.20 -20.92
N LYS A 25 -28.43 -19.47 -20.66
CA LYS A 25 -28.44 -17.99 -20.86
C LYS A 25 -28.38 -17.11 -19.62
N GLN A 26 -28.33 -17.66 -18.40
CA GLN A 26 -28.13 -16.86 -17.18
C GLN A 26 -26.93 -17.28 -16.30
N ILE A 27 -26.23 -18.35 -16.67
CA ILE A 27 -24.97 -18.76 -16.01
C ILE A 27 -23.74 -18.09 -16.66
N ALA A 28 -23.87 -17.58 -17.89
CA ALA A 28 -22.76 -17.04 -18.66
C ALA A 28 -22.21 -15.67 -18.19
N ILE A 29 -22.91 -14.94 -17.32
CA ILE A 29 -22.42 -13.62 -16.84
C ILE A 29 -21.77 -13.75 -15.44
N GLY A 30 -22.25 -14.66 -14.59
CA GLY A 30 -21.64 -14.93 -13.27
C GLY A 30 -20.41 -15.84 -13.34
N ALA A 31 -20.37 -16.79 -14.28
CA ALA A 31 -19.24 -17.72 -14.42
C ALA A 31 -17.99 -17.06 -15.06
N SER A 32 -18.14 -16.00 -15.84
CA SER A 32 -17.01 -15.31 -16.47
C SER A 32 -16.19 -14.48 -15.49
N LEU A 33 -16.82 -13.89 -14.46
CA LEU A 33 -16.12 -13.15 -13.41
C LEU A 33 -15.43 -14.08 -12.40
N ALA A 34 -16.08 -15.19 -12.02
CA ALA A 34 -15.48 -16.21 -11.15
C ALA A 34 -14.35 -17.01 -11.85
N ALA A 35 -14.49 -17.31 -13.15
CA ALA A 35 -13.44 -17.97 -13.92
C ALA A 35 -12.26 -17.02 -14.24
N ALA A 36 -12.50 -15.70 -14.35
CA ALA A 36 -11.42 -14.73 -14.43
C ALA A 36 -10.65 -14.63 -13.11
N GLY A 37 -11.32 -14.57 -11.95
CA GLY A 37 -10.66 -14.53 -10.64
C GLY A 37 -9.90 -15.82 -10.27
N ILE A 38 -10.50 -17.00 -10.51
CA ILE A 38 -9.83 -18.30 -10.26
C ILE A 38 -8.75 -18.58 -11.31
N GLY A 39 -8.97 -18.16 -12.56
CA GLY A 39 -7.97 -18.20 -13.62
C GLY A 39 -6.75 -17.37 -13.25
N TYR A 40 -6.96 -16.15 -12.77
CA TYR A 40 -5.91 -15.22 -12.32
C TYR A 40 -5.07 -15.80 -11.18
N ALA A 41 -5.73 -16.32 -10.12
CA ALA A 41 -5.06 -16.93 -8.98
C ALA A 41 -4.25 -18.19 -9.35
N ALA A 42 -4.79 -19.06 -10.23
CA ALA A 42 -4.08 -20.25 -10.70
C ALA A 42 -2.91 -19.90 -11.63
N THR A 43 -3.04 -18.89 -12.48
CA THR A 43 -1.93 -18.39 -13.30
C THR A 43 -0.85 -17.73 -12.46
N MET A 44 -1.21 -16.99 -11.40
CA MET A 44 -0.26 -16.36 -10.48
C MET A 44 0.50 -17.40 -9.65
N HIS A 45 -0.16 -18.43 -9.12
CA HIS A 45 0.52 -19.50 -8.37
C HIS A 45 1.48 -20.32 -9.26
N SER A 46 1.08 -20.58 -10.51
CA SER A 46 1.95 -21.21 -11.52
C SER A 46 3.11 -20.29 -11.95
N MET A 47 2.87 -18.98 -12.05
CA MET A 47 3.91 -17.98 -12.36
C MET A 47 4.92 -17.84 -11.23
N VAL A 48 4.47 -17.67 -9.99
CA VAL A 48 5.35 -17.50 -8.82
C VAL A 48 6.20 -18.74 -8.58
N SER A 49 5.62 -19.95 -8.70
CA SER A 49 6.38 -21.21 -8.54
C SER A 49 7.37 -21.47 -9.68
N SER A 50 7.00 -21.17 -10.93
CA SER A 50 7.92 -21.29 -12.07
C SER A 50 9.01 -20.21 -12.06
N GLN A 51 8.71 -19.00 -11.58
CA GLN A 51 9.69 -17.90 -11.50
C GLN A 51 10.66 -18.06 -10.32
N ALA A 52 10.22 -18.59 -9.18
CA ALA A 52 11.11 -18.96 -8.07
C ALA A 52 12.16 -20.00 -8.51
N THR A 53 11.78 -20.91 -9.43
CA THR A 53 12.68 -21.89 -10.02
C THR A 53 13.70 -21.22 -10.97
N ALA A 54 13.26 -20.28 -11.81
CA ALA A 54 14.15 -19.51 -12.68
C ALA A 54 15.14 -18.65 -11.88
N LEU A 55 14.70 -18.05 -10.77
CA LEU A 55 15.56 -17.28 -9.85
C LEU A 55 16.62 -18.17 -9.17
N GLN A 56 16.26 -19.40 -8.78
CA GLN A 56 17.21 -20.39 -8.28
C GLN A 56 18.25 -20.81 -9.33
N GLU A 57 17.84 -20.99 -10.58
CA GLU A 57 18.77 -21.30 -11.68
C GLU A 57 19.73 -20.13 -11.95
N LEU A 58 19.25 -18.88 -11.87
CA LEU A 58 20.08 -17.69 -12.00
C LEU A 58 21.07 -17.53 -10.82
N ARG A 59 20.59 -17.76 -9.59
CA ARG A 59 21.43 -17.78 -8.36
C ARG A 59 22.51 -18.87 -8.45
N ALA A 60 22.19 -20.04 -8.99
CA ALA A 60 23.16 -21.11 -9.24
C ALA A 60 24.22 -20.68 -10.27
N GLN A 61 23.84 -20.00 -11.35
CA GLN A 61 24.78 -19.47 -12.33
C GLN A 61 25.71 -18.40 -11.74
N MET A 62 25.20 -17.48 -10.92
CA MET A 62 26.02 -16.45 -10.24
C MET A 62 27.00 -17.06 -9.22
N SER A 63 26.61 -18.11 -8.49
CA SER A 63 27.49 -18.78 -7.52
C SER A 63 28.70 -19.48 -8.16
N THR A 64 28.56 -19.93 -9.42
CA THR A 64 29.66 -20.59 -10.15
C THR A 64 30.71 -19.60 -10.69
N LEU A 65 30.36 -18.31 -10.80
CA LEU A 65 31.28 -17.25 -11.22
C LEU A 65 32.16 -16.70 -10.07
N SER A 66 31.83 -17.00 -8.80
CA SER A 66 32.61 -16.52 -7.64
C SER A 66 33.63 -17.54 -7.09
N ALA A 67 33.81 -18.68 -7.73
CA ALA A 67 34.71 -19.74 -7.26
C ALA A 67 36.13 -19.59 -7.85
N HIS A 68 36.95 -18.70 -7.27
CA HIS A 68 38.40 -18.83 -7.29
C HIS A 68 38.93 -18.87 -5.84
N PRO A 69 39.61 -19.95 -5.41
CA PRO A 69 39.92 -20.17 -4.00
C PRO A 69 41.24 -19.52 -3.60
N ASN A 70 41.19 -18.43 -2.81
CA ASN A 70 42.38 -17.94 -2.11
C ASN A 70 42.61 -18.74 -0.82
N LYS A 71 43.58 -19.66 -0.90
CA LYS A 71 44.27 -20.26 0.24
C LYS A 71 44.99 -19.16 1.04
N HIS A 72 44.50 -18.83 2.24
CA HIS A 72 45.32 -18.46 3.41
C HIS A 72 44.41 -18.34 4.64
N ILE A 73 44.06 -19.47 5.26
CA ILE A 73 43.54 -19.49 6.64
C ILE A 73 44.29 -20.57 7.40
N LYS A 74 45.44 -20.19 7.95
CA LYS A 74 46.03 -20.79 9.15
C LYS A 74 46.97 -19.73 9.75
N GLU A 75 46.39 -18.85 10.58
CA GLU A 75 47.01 -18.09 11.68
C GLU A 75 46.13 -16.85 11.98
N ALA A 76 45.01 -17.09 12.69
CA ALA A 76 44.25 -16.06 13.38
C ALA A 76 43.45 -16.71 14.51
N LYS A 77 44.16 -17.36 15.44
CA LYS A 77 43.63 -17.78 16.75
C LYS A 77 44.44 -17.06 17.82
N GLN A 78 44.23 -15.74 17.93
CA GLN A 78 44.42 -14.93 19.13
C GLN A 78 44.30 -13.45 18.75
N GLU A 79 43.06 -13.00 18.60
CA GLU A 79 42.69 -11.59 18.77
C GLU A 79 41.16 -11.52 18.98
N SER A 80 40.69 -12.25 20.00
CA SER A 80 39.39 -11.95 20.62
C SER A 80 39.56 -10.73 21.53
N ASN A 81 39.74 -9.56 20.94
CA ASN A 81 39.55 -8.29 21.63
C ASN A 81 38.36 -7.59 20.96
N SER A 82 37.19 -7.72 21.61
CA SER A 82 36.07 -6.78 21.55
C SER A 82 35.93 -5.97 20.25
N ILE A 83 35.39 -6.57 19.20
CA ILE A 83 34.68 -5.81 18.17
C ILE A 83 33.40 -5.35 18.85
N GLY A 84 33.40 -4.13 19.38
CA GLY A 84 32.18 -3.51 19.89
C GLY A 84 31.18 -3.43 18.74
N PHE A 85 30.19 -4.33 18.72
CA PHE A 85 28.98 -4.11 17.95
C PHE A 85 28.40 -2.79 18.45
N LYS A 86 28.50 -1.74 17.63
CA LYS A 86 27.72 -0.53 17.89
C LYS A 86 26.26 -0.99 17.87
N PRO A 87 25.51 -0.82 18.97
CA PRO A 87 24.11 -1.17 18.96
C PRO A 87 23.42 -0.34 17.86
N LEU A 88 22.60 -0.99 17.05
CA LEU A 88 21.76 -0.29 16.08
C LEU A 88 20.80 0.65 16.85
N PRO A 89 20.48 1.84 16.31
CA PRO A 89 19.45 2.69 16.90
C PRO A 89 18.11 1.94 16.92
N HIS A 90 17.23 2.27 17.87
CA HIS A 90 15.89 1.66 17.96
C HIS A 90 14.96 2.11 16.84
N LYS A 91 15.24 3.26 16.23
CA LYS A 91 14.50 3.80 15.09
C LYS A 91 15.44 4.53 14.16
N PHE A 92 15.17 4.46 12.87
CA PHE A 92 16.00 5.05 11.83
C PHE A 92 15.17 5.27 10.58
N ALA A 93 15.36 6.38 9.89
CA ALA A 93 14.91 6.57 8.53
C ALA A 93 15.93 7.39 7.75
N VAL A 94 15.92 7.22 6.44
CA VAL A 94 16.77 8.00 5.55
C VAL A 94 16.17 9.37 5.24
N ASP A 95 17.03 10.36 5.04
CA ASP A 95 16.62 11.73 4.75
C ASP A 95 16.25 11.92 3.27
N ASN A 96 15.48 12.98 2.97
CA ASN A 96 15.17 13.43 1.61
C ASN A 96 14.53 12.36 0.69
N VAL A 97 13.69 11.48 1.25
CA VAL A 97 12.84 10.59 0.45
C VAL A 97 11.94 11.43 -0.47
N THR A 98 11.82 11.05 -1.75
CA THR A 98 10.97 11.77 -2.70
C THR A 98 9.48 11.56 -2.40
N PRO A 99 8.60 12.52 -2.79
CA PRO A 99 7.15 12.41 -2.63
C PRO A 99 6.54 11.10 -3.16
N ARG A 100 5.35 10.75 -2.65
CA ARG A 100 4.58 9.60 -3.14
C ARG A 100 4.14 9.82 -4.60
N LYS A 101 4.10 8.73 -5.36
CA LYS A 101 3.34 8.62 -6.63
C LYS A 101 2.37 7.44 -6.55
N THR A 102 1.43 7.34 -7.49
CA THR A 102 0.38 6.32 -7.48
C THR A 102 0.43 5.43 -8.72
N GLN A 103 0.43 4.11 -8.53
CA GLN A 103 0.29 3.12 -9.60
C GLN A 103 -1.17 2.90 -10.02
N ASP A 104 -2.09 3.41 -9.21
CA ASP A 104 -3.53 3.34 -9.42
C ASP A 104 -4.00 1.91 -9.74
N PHE A 105 -4.53 1.66 -10.94
CA PHE A 105 -5.20 0.41 -11.30
C PHE A 105 -4.31 -0.65 -11.93
N ARG A 106 -3.01 -0.42 -11.98
CA ARG A 106 -2.07 -1.31 -12.67
C ARG A 106 -1.17 -2.01 -11.67
N GLY A 107 -0.86 -3.26 -11.96
CA GLY A 107 0.07 -4.11 -11.20
C GLY A 107 1.54 -3.73 -11.42
N THR A 108 1.86 -2.44 -11.40
CA THR A 108 3.20 -1.94 -11.72
C THR A 108 4.01 -1.57 -10.49
N CYS A 109 3.64 -2.02 -9.28
CA CYS A 109 4.36 -1.68 -8.04
C CYS A 109 5.90 -1.84 -8.12
N TRP A 110 6.38 -2.83 -8.87
CA TRP A 110 7.80 -3.06 -9.11
C TRP A 110 8.50 -1.91 -9.87
N ASP A 111 7.80 -1.27 -10.82
CA ASP A 111 8.33 -0.13 -11.57
C ASP A 111 8.43 1.11 -10.67
N PHE A 112 7.40 1.38 -9.86
CA PHE A 112 7.38 2.46 -8.87
C PHE A 112 8.45 2.26 -7.80
N ALA A 113 8.61 1.03 -7.28
CA ALA A 113 9.64 0.72 -6.30
C ALA A 113 11.05 0.92 -6.86
N THR A 114 11.30 0.43 -8.08
CA THR A 114 12.58 0.62 -8.79
C THR A 114 12.86 2.10 -9.02
N ILE A 115 11.91 2.83 -9.59
CA ILE A 115 12.06 4.26 -9.87
C ILE A 115 12.22 5.07 -8.58
N SER A 116 11.51 4.73 -7.51
CA SER A 116 11.66 5.39 -6.20
C SER A 116 13.07 5.25 -5.62
N VAL A 117 13.69 4.06 -5.75
CA VAL A 117 15.11 3.85 -5.37
C VAL A 117 16.04 4.71 -6.25
N LEU A 118 15.78 4.77 -7.56
CA LEU A 118 16.58 5.55 -8.50
C LEU A 118 16.45 7.06 -8.27
N GLU A 119 15.24 7.57 -8.04
CA GLU A 119 14.98 8.97 -7.66
C GLU A 119 15.68 9.36 -6.37
N TYR A 120 15.58 8.49 -5.35
CA TYR A 120 16.28 8.69 -4.09
C TYR A 120 17.79 8.80 -4.32
N SER A 121 18.39 7.84 -5.03
CA SER A 121 19.83 7.84 -5.31
C SER A 121 20.29 9.06 -6.11
N TYR A 122 19.49 9.51 -7.10
CA TYR A 122 19.74 10.71 -7.89
C TYR A 122 19.76 11.94 -6.99
N ARG A 123 18.76 12.07 -6.12
CA ARG A 123 18.67 13.20 -5.21
C ARG A 123 19.83 13.24 -4.22
N GLN A 124 20.14 12.12 -3.56
CA GLN A 124 21.24 12.07 -2.58
C GLN A 124 22.58 12.44 -3.21
N GLN A 125 22.89 11.88 -4.39
CA GLN A 125 24.14 12.20 -5.08
C GLN A 125 24.15 13.67 -5.54
N GLY A 126 23.04 14.19 -6.06
CA GLY A 126 22.91 15.60 -6.42
C GLY A 126 23.15 16.54 -5.25
N ILE A 127 22.59 16.25 -4.07
CA ILE A 127 22.81 17.01 -2.84
C ILE A 127 24.27 16.93 -2.40
N ALA A 128 24.85 15.73 -2.36
CA ALA A 128 26.23 15.50 -1.91
C ALA A 128 27.27 16.25 -2.76
N HIS A 129 27.00 16.47 -4.04
CA HIS A 129 27.86 17.25 -4.94
C HIS A 129 27.48 18.73 -5.06
N GLY A 130 26.40 19.18 -4.42
CA GLY A 130 25.89 20.55 -4.54
C GLY A 130 25.26 20.86 -5.91
N TRP A 131 24.80 19.83 -6.63
CA TRP A 131 24.09 19.96 -7.91
C TRP A 131 22.57 20.06 -7.76
N LEU A 132 22.03 19.68 -6.60
CA LEU A 132 20.63 19.87 -6.21
C LEU A 132 20.57 20.45 -4.79
N THR A 133 19.52 21.22 -4.52
CA THR A 133 19.18 21.64 -3.16
C THR A 133 18.44 20.53 -2.41
N PRO A 134 18.48 20.50 -1.06
CA PRO A 134 17.82 19.45 -0.29
C PRO A 134 16.30 19.33 -0.53
N ASP A 135 15.62 20.42 -0.86
CA ASP A 135 14.18 20.48 -1.16
C ASP A 135 13.85 20.17 -2.62
N SER A 136 14.85 20.03 -3.50
CA SER A 136 14.62 19.73 -4.91
C SER A 136 14.84 18.25 -5.22
N TYR A 137 14.04 17.72 -6.14
CA TYR A 137 14.19 16.38 -6.68
C TYR A 137 13.78 16.35 -8.15
N VAL A 138 14.24 15.34 -8.90
CA VAL A 138 13.81 15.09 -10.28
C VAL A 138 12.87 13.90 -10.28
N ALA A 139 11.64 14.10 -10.74
CA ALA A 139 10.70 13.02 -10.96
C ALA A 139 11.11 12.22 -12.21
N LEU A 140 11.30 10.91 -12.07
CA LEU A 140 11.56 9.98 -13.15
C LEU A 140 10.26 9.33 -13.64
N SER A 141 10.26 8.80 -14.86
CA SER A 141 9.08 8.21 -15.48
C SER A 141 9.04 6.69 -15.30
N GLU A 142 8.10 6.21 -14.48
CA GLU A 142 7.71 4.79 -14.40
C GLU A 142 7.21 4.28 -15.76
N GLN A 143 6.36 5.06 -16.43
CA GLN A 143 5.79 4.72 -17.73
C GLN A 143 6.85 4.54 -18.82
N ALA A 144 7.84 5.42 -18.90
CA ALA A 144 8.92 5.29 -19.86
C ALA A 144 9.83 4.10 -19.53
N TYR A 145 10.11 3.86 -18.25
CA TYR A 145 10.91 2.71 -17.85
C TYR A 145 10.22 1.39 -18.22
N GLY A 146 8.95 1.23 -17.86
CA GLY A 146 8.15 0.05 -18.23
C GLY A 146 8.07 -0.13 -19.75
N ALA A 147 7.71 0.91 -20.49
CA ALA A 147 7.60 0.83 -21.96
C ALA A 147 8.95 0.53 -22.65
N ASP A 148 10.05 1.09 -22.17
CA ASP A 148 11.39 0.80 -22.70
C ASP A 148 11.84 -0.63 -22.41
N LEU A 149 11.59 -1.11 -21.19
CA LEU A 149 11.83 -2.50 -20.82
C LEU A 149 11.03 -3.45 -21.73
N LEU A 150 9.72 -3.22 -21.90
CA LEU A 150 8.89 -4.05 -22.80
C LEU A 150 9.42 -4.03 -24.23
N GLN A 151 9.80 -2.86 -24.75
CA GLN A 151 10.39 -2.76 -26.08
C GLN A 151 11.67 -3.60 -26.17
N PHE A 152 12.56 -3.53 -25.18
CA PHE A 152 13.78 -4.33 -25.14
C PHE A 152 13.48 -5.84 -25.09
N CYS A 153 12.62 -6.27 -24.16
CA CYS A 153 12.30 -7.67 -23.89
C CYS A 153 11.47 -8.34 -24.98
N THR A 154 10.81 -7.57 -25.85
CA THR A 154 10.03 -8.11 -26.98
C THR A 154 10.79 -8.09 -28.29
N THR A 155 11.71 -7.13 -28.49
CA THR A 155 12.34 -6.88 -29.79
C THR A 155 13.85 -7.12 -29.85
N LYS A 156 14.57 -7.07 -28.72
CA LYS A 156 16.04 -7.11 -28.69
C LYS A 156 16.57 -8.38 -28.04
N ASP A 157 16.38 -8.55 -26.73
CA ASP A 157 16.96 -9.66 -26.00
C ASP A 157 16.04 -10.11 -24.86
N LYS A 158 15.31 -11.18 -25.12
CA LYS A 158 14.35 -11.77 -24.17
C LYS A 158 15.03 -12.49 -23.01
N SER A 159 16.31 -12.85 -23.15
CA SER A 159 17.00 -13.73 -22.21
C SER A 159 17.37 -13.04 -20.90
N LYS A 160 17.34 -11.71 -20.87
CA LYS A 160 17.65 -10.88 -19.71
C LYS A 160 16.41 -10.42 -18.93
N CYS A 161 15.22 -10.82 -19.36
CA CYS A 161 13.97 -10.26 -18.87
C CYS A 161 13.12 -11.31 -18.17
N TYR A 162 12.29 -10.84 -17.24
CA TYR A 162 11.30 -11.68 -16.58
C TYR A 162 10.08 -11.93 -17.48
N LEU A 163 9.29 -12.93 -17.11
CA LEU A 163 8.23 -13.47 -17.95
C LEU A 163 7.18 -12.42 -18.37
N THR A 164 6.78 -11.53 -17.46
CA THR A 164 5.77 -10.49 -17.72
C THR A 164 6.24 -9.54 -18.81
N ALA A 165 7.49 -9.07 -18.71
CA ALA A 165 8.09 -8.22 -19.73
C ALA A 165 8.19 -8.93 -21.10
N VAL A 166 8.53 -10.22 -21.12
CA VAL A 166 8.54 -11.05 -22.34
C VAL A 166 7.15 -11.23 -22.95
N GLN A 167 6.11 -11.23 -22.10
CA GLN A 167 4.70 -11.27 -22.49
C GLN A 167 4.13 -9.90 -22.87
N ASN A 168 4.98 -8.86 -22.93
CA ASN A 168 4.60 -7.50 -23.32
C ASN A 168 3.57 -6.86 -22.37
N THR A 169 3.72 -7.09 -21.07
CA THR A 169 2.89 -6.50 -20.02
C THR A 169 3.74 -6.00 -18.86
N THR A 170 3.34 -4.88 -18.26
CA THR A 170 3.93 -4.34 -17.01
C THR A 170 3.18 -4.80 -15.76
N GLU A 171 2.10 -5.58 -15.93
CA GLU A 171 1.32 -6.20 -14.85
C GLU A 171 2.15 -7.31 -14.16
N GLY A 172 2.95 -6.91 -13.18
CA GLY A 172 3.92 -7.73 -12.47
C GLY A 172 5.34 -7.60 -13.02
N GLY A 173 6.32 -7.72 -12.13
CA GLY A 173 7.75 -7.59 -12.41
C GLY A 173 8.55 -7.56 -11.12
N TRP A 174 9.84 -7.27 -11.23
CA TRP A 174 10.81 -7.44 -10.15
C TRP A 174 11.77 -6.25 -10.06
N ILE A 175 12.14 -5.84 -8.84
CA ILE A 175 13.01 -4.67 -8.64
C ILE A 175 14.42 -4.97 -9.18
N GLU A 176 14.89 -6.20 -8.98
CA GLU A 176 16.22 -6.65 -9.41
C GLU A 176 16.37 -6.71 -10.93
N GLU A 177 15.26 -6.70 -11.70
CA GLU A 177 15.29 -6.72 -13.16
C GLU A 177 16.09 -5.55 -13.72
N PHE A 178 16.04 -4.38 -13.06
CA PHE A 178 16.85 -3.23 -13.45
C PHE A 178 18.34 -3.53 -13.46
N SER A 179 18.85 -4.33 -12.51
CA SER A 179 20.27 -4.69 -12.45
C SER A 179 20.73 -5.48 -13.69
N LEU A 180 19.81 -6.25 -14.29
CA LEU A 180 20.07 -7.08 -15.47
C LEU A 180 20.00 -6.27 -16.77
N VAL A 181 19.12 -5.27 -16.82
CA VAL A 181 18.81 -4.52 -18.05
C VAL A 181 19.38 -3.10 -18.09
N SER A 182 19.98 -2.60 -17.01
CA SER A 182 20.42 -1.19 -16.87
C SER A 182 21.40 -0.68 -17.95
N GLN A 183 22.06 -1.57 -18.69
CA GLN A 183 22.93 -1.19 -19.82
C GLN A 183 22.17 -1.00 -21.14
N ASP A 184 20.98 -1.59 -21.25
CA ASP A 184 20.18 -1.67 -22.47
C ASP A 184 18.90 -0.83 -22.38
N VAL A 185 18.37 -0.63 -21.18
CA VAL A 185 17.17 0.14 -20.86
C VAL A 185 17.57 1.45 -20.19
N ALA A 186 17.01 2.56 -20.67
CA ALA A 186 17.28 3.89 -20.14
C ALA A 186 16.17 4.35 -19.19
N VAL A 187 16.54 5.22 -18.26
CA VAL A 187 15.60 5.96 -17.41
C VAL A 187 15.40 7.36 -17.95
N PHE A 188 14.18 7.87 -17.83
CA PHE A 188 13.79 9.15 -18.39
C PHE A 188 13.09 10.05 -17.36
N PRO A 189 13.13 11.38 -17.53
CA PRO A 189 12.35 12.30 -16.71
C PRO A 189 10.84 12.10 -16.93
N GLU A 190 10.04 12.25 -15.87
CA GLU A 190 8.57 12.10 -15.89
C GLU A 190 7.88 12.90 -17.00
N ALA A 191 8.35 14.12 -17.31
CA ALA A 191 7.72 15.02 -18.26
C ALA A 191 7.77 14.51 -19.71
N ILE A 192 8.69 13.60 -20.04
CA ILE A 192 8.74 13.00 -21.39
C ILE A 192 7.57 12.03 -21.60
N CYS A 193 7.08 11.45 -20.52
CA CYS A 193 6.11 10.36 -20.52
C CYS A 193 5.45 10.27 -19.13
N PRO A 194 4.44 11.10 -18.87
CA PRO A 194 3.68 11.01 -17.63
C PRO A 194 3.03 9.63 -17.48
N TYR A 195 2.82 9.21 -16.23
CA TYR A 195 2.19 7.93 -15.95
C TYR A 195 0.73 7.90 -16.43
N ILE A 196 0.34 6.78 -17.04
CA ILE A 196 -1.03 6.54 -17.50
C ILE A 196 -1.65 5.48 -16.59
N PRO A 197 -2.58 5.86 -15.69
CA PRO A 197 -3.11 4.97 -14.67
C PRO A 197 -4.08 3.92 -15.22
N GLU A 198 -4.61 4.10 -16.43
CA GLU A 198 -5.55 3.16 -17.03
C GLU A 198 -4.84 1.89 -17.55
N PRO A 199 -5.35 0.68 -17.22
CA PRO A 199 -4.81 -0.57 -17.74
C PRO A 199 -4.78 -0.63 -19.28
N GLY A 200 -3.81 -1.40 -19.81
CA GLY A 200 -3.63 -1.59 -21.26
C GLY A 200 -2.79 -0.51 -21.96
N ASN A 201 -2.21 0.41 -21.19
CA ASN A 201 -1.31 1.45 -21.70
C ASN A 201 0.18 1.13 -21.49
N ASP A 202 0.52 -0.14 -21.28
CA ASP A 202 1.87 -0.64 -20.94
C ASP A 202 3.00 -0.15 -21.85
N THR A 203 2.71 0.00 -23.15
CA THR A 203 3.70 0.39 -24.17
C THR A 203 3.55 1.83 -24.66
N VAL A 204 2.58 2.58 -24.12
CA VAL A 204 2.24 3.91 -24.61
C VAL A 204 3.21 4.92 -24.03
N CYS A 205 4.12 5.40 -24.88
CA CYS A 205 5.05 6.46 -24.51
C CYS A 205 5.55 7.22 -25.74
N PRO A 206 4.80 8.22 -26.25
CA PRO A 206 5.17 8.94 -27.47
C PRO A 206 6.54 9.64 -27.38
N GLY A 207 6.97 9.98 -26.16
CA GLY A 207 8.26 10.60 -25.89
C GLY A 207 9.47 9.67 -26.08
N LEU A 208 9.30 8.35 -26.13
CA LEU A 208 10.39 7.38 -26.32
C LEU A 208 10.85 7.25 -27.78
N THR A 209 11.30 8.37 -28.35
CA THR A 209 11.82 8.43 -29.73
C THR A 209 13.33 8.20 -29.78
N ALA A 210 13.86 7.77 -30.93
CA ALA A 210 15.31 7.60 -31.13
C ALA A 210 16.13 8.90 -30.88
N PRO A 211 15.66 10.10 -31.31
CA PRO A 211 16.29 11.36 -30.94
C PRO A 211 16.36 11.56 -29.43
N ASN A 212 15.23 11.41 -28.72
CA ASN A 212 15.18 11.61 -27.26
C ASN A 212 16.05 10.63 -26.49
N ARG A 213 16.17 9.37 -26.96
CA ARG A 213 17.12 8.39 -26.41
C ARG A 213 18.57 8.83 -26.56
N THR A 214 18.91 9.40 -27.73
CA THR A 214 20.28 9.82 -28.05
C THR A 214 20.69 11.08 -27.29
N SER A 215 19.76 12.01 -27.09
CA SER A 215 20.00 13.25 -26.35
C SER A 215 19.73 13.15 -24.85
N ASN A 216 19.32 11.97 -24.34
CA ASN A 216 18.98 11.78 -22.92
C ASN A 216 20.19 12.06 -22.02
N PRO A 217 20.13 13.07 -21.13
CA PRO A 217 21.20 13.33 -20.18
C PRO A 217 21.31 12.29 -19.07
N LEU A 218 20.21 11.62 -18.71
CA LEU A 218 20.19 10.65 -17.61
C LEU A 218 21.01 9.41 -17.96
N LYS A 219 22.07 9.21 -17.19
CA LYS A 219 22.92 8.03 -17.26
C LYS A 219 23.22 7.52 -15.85
N VAL A 220 22.79 6.29 -15.59
CA VAL A 220 22.96 5.57 -14.34
C VAL A 220 23.82 4.33 -14.59
N THR A 221 24.60 3.93 -13.58
CA THR A 221 25.41 2.71 -13.60
C THR A 221 25.10 1.93 -12.34
N VAL A 222 24.69 0.67 -12.50
CA VAL A 222 24.53 -0.25 -11.37
C VAL A 222 25.90 -0.75 -10.96
N ASN A 223 26.33 -0.42 -9.74
CA ASN A 223 27.61 -0.85 -9.19
C ASN A 223 27.46 -2.24 -8.54
N GLN A 224 26.36 -2.46 -7.83
CA GLN A 224 26.10 -3.69 -7.08
C GLN A 224 24.60 -3.87 -6.84
N LEU A 225 24.15 -5.13 -6.81
CA LEU A 225 22.89 -5.55 -6.21
C LEU A 225 23.20 -6.47 -5.02
N LYS A 226 22.56 -6.24 -3.87
CA LYS A 226 22.64 -7.14 -2.72
C LYS A 226 21.26 -7.31 -2.10
N GLU A 227 20.89 -8.56 -1.82
CA GLU A 227 19.60 -8.90 -1.22
C GLU A 227 19.75 -9.18 0.27
N TYR A 228 18.78 -8.73 1.07
CA TYR A 228 18.69 -9.01 2.51
C TYR A 228 17.32 -9.58 2.84
N PHE A 229 17.28 -10.54 3.78
CA PHE A 229 16.05 -11.25 4.16
C PHE A 229 15.78 -11.12 5.66
N ASP A 230 16.82 -11.24 6.49
CA ASP A 230 16.67 -11.19 7.95
C ASP A 230 16.50 -9.77 8.49
N VAL A 231 15.66 -9.62 9.51
CA VAL A 231 15.35 -8.32 10.14
C VAL A 231 16.60 -7.57 10.57
N GLN A 232 17.55 -8.25 11.21
CA GLN A 232 18.77 -7.61 11.72
C GLN A 232 19.69 -7.15 10.59
N ASP A 233 19.79 -7.94 9.52
CA ASP A 233 20.63 -7.61 8.37
C ASP A 233 20.04 -6.45 7.57
N ILE A 234 18.72 -6.42 7.39
CA ILE A 234 18.00 -5.30 6.77
C ILE A 234 18.22 -4.01 7.57
N LYS A 235 18.06 -4.04 8.89
CA LYS A 235 18.29 -2.88 9.77
C LYS A 235 19.74 -2.42 9.73
N ALA A 236 20.70 -3.36 9.78
CA ALA A 236 22.12 -3.04 9.70
C ALA A 236 22.46 -2.39 8.35
N ALA A 237 21.92 -2.91 7.25
CA ALA A 237 22.10 -2.34 5.91
C ALA A 237 21.54 -0.93 5.81
N LEU A 238 20.31 -0.68 6.29
CA LEU A 238 19.71 0.66 6.32
C LEU A 238 20.61 1.67 7.03
N VAL A 239 21.11 1.32 8.23
CA VAL A 239 21.93 2.23 9.05
C VAL A 239 23.33 2.41 8.46
N GLU A 240 23.97 1.33 8.00
CA GLU A 240 25.32 1.37 7.44
C GLU A 240 25.37 2.15 6.12
N LYS A 241 24.39 1.89 5.24
CA LYS A 241 24.35 2.45 3.88
C LYS A 241 23.64 3.79 3.82
N ASN A 242 22.78 4.09 4.79
CA ASN A 242 21.96 5.31 4.83
C ASN A 242 21.24 5.59 3.50
N ARG A 243 20.62 4.55 2.92
CA ARG A 243 19.90 4.64 1.64
C ARG A 243 18.60 3.88 1.65
N ALA A 244 17.63 4.41 0.90
CA ALA A 244 16.40 3.71 0.60
C ALA A 244 16.71 2.51 -0.31
N MET A 245 16.00 1.40 -0.11
CA MET A 245 16.20 0.14 -0.84
C MET A 245 14.86 -0.39 -1.34
N GLY A 246 14.89 -1.29 -2.32
CA GLY A 246 13.70 -2.01 -2.74
C GLY A 246 13.20 -2.93 -1.64
N PHE A 247 11.89 -3.12 -1.53
CA PHE A 247 11.27 -4.06 -0.60
C PHE A 247 10.20 -4.86 -1.34
N SER A 248 10.34 -6.18 -1.32
CA SER A 248 9.40 -7.10 -1.97
C SER A 248 8.80 -8.04 -0.94
N THR A 249 7.48 -8.25 -1.01
CA THR A 249 6.73 -9.13 -0.10
C THR A 249 5.59 -9.83 -0.85
N THR A 250 5.21 -11.02 -0.37
CA THR A 250 3.90 -11.58 -0.70
C THR A 250 2.81 -10.76 0.01
N MET A 251 1.73 -10.43 -0.71
CA MET A 251 0.47 -9.93 -0.17
C MET A 251 -0.49 -11.06 0.11
N ALA A 252 -1.33 -10.86 1.12
CA ALA A 252 -2.38 -11.78 1.49
C ALA A 252 -3.77 -11.20 1.22
N THR A 253 -4.68 -12.07 0.77
CA THR A 253 -6.10 -11.86 1.02
C THR A 253 -6.45 -12.44 2.39
N LEU A 254 -7.34 -11.77 3.12
CA LEU A 254 -7.76 -12.17 4.45
C LEU A 254 -9.15 -12.79 4.42
N THR A 255 -9.28 -13.93 5.09
CA THR A 255 -10.58 -14.42 5.56
C THR A 255 -10.78 -13.97 7.01
N HIS A 256 -11.80 -13.15 7.24
CA HIS A 256 -12.23 -12.67 8.54
C HIS A 256 -13.39 -13.50 9.11
N TYR A 257 -13.53 -13.49 10.44
CA TYR A 257 -14.43 -14.34 11.20
C TYR A 257 -15.25 -13.50 12.18
N ILE A 258 -16.49 -13.21 11.80
CA ILE A 258 -17.44 -12.45 12.62
C ILE A 258 -17.95 -13.37 13.74
N PRO A 259 -17.70 -13.06 15.02
CA PRO A 259 -18.15 -13.89 16.12
C PRO A 259 -19.67 -13.82 16.28
N CYS A 260 -20.33 -14.98 16.35
CA CYS A 260 -21.75 -15.07 16.71
C CYS A 260 -21.93 -14.81 18.21
N VAL A 261 -22.00 -13.54 18.58
CA VAL A 261 -22.21 -13.03 19.95
C VAL A 261 -23.26 -11.90 19.96
N GLY A 262 -23.81 -11.60 21.13
CA GLY A 262 -24.79 -10.52 21.30
C GLY A 262 -26.03 -10.70 20.42
N GLU A 263 -26.46 -9.64 19.72
CA GLU A 263 -27.62 -9.68 18.83
C GLU A 263 -27.45 -10.69 17.67
N LEU A 264 -26.21 -10.95 17.25
CA LEU A 264 -25.91 -11.84 16.14
C LEU A 264 -26.25 -13.31 16.46
N THR A 265 -26.40 -13.69 17.74
CA THR A 265 -26.85 -15.05 18.11
C THR A 265 -28.26 -15.37 17.60
N SER A 266 -29.06 -14.35 17.27
CA SER A 266 -30.41 -14.51 16.70
C SER A 266 -30.41 -14.65 15.17
N ASP A 267 -29.27 -14.43 14.52
CA ASP A 267 -29.13 -14.63 13.08
C ASP A 267 -29.19 -16.14 12.77
N PRO A 268 -30.08 -16.60 11.87
CA PRO A 268 -30.16 -18.02 11.50
C PRO A 268 -28.84 -18.61 11.00
N ARG A 269 -27.95 -17.77 10.44
CA ARG A 269 -26.63 -18.18 9.98
C ARG A 269 -25.70 -18.58 11.13
N CYS A 270 -25.94 -18.02 12.32
CA CYS A 270 -25.22 -18.32 13.56
C CYS A 270 -25.74 -19.56 14.30
N ASP A 271 -26.76 -20.25 13.78
CA ASP A 271 -27.13 -21.57 14.29
C ASP A 271 -25.97 -22.55 14.02
N VAL A 272 -25.53 -23.29 15.03
CA VAL A 272 -24.48 -24.32 14.89
C VAL A 272 -24.83 -25.44 13.90
N LYS A 273 -26.10 -25.55 13.50
CA LYS A 273 -26.58 -26.46 12.45
C LYS A 273 -26.57 -25.83 11.05
N SER A 274 -26.37 -24.52 10.96
CA SER A 274 -26.22 -23.81 9.69
C SER A 274 -24.94 -24.24 8.99
N ASN A 275 -25.00 -24.36 7.67
CA ASN A 275 -23.80 -24.61 6.85
C ASN A 275 -22.89 -23.36 6.77
N GLU A 276 -23.38 -22.19 7.18
CA GLU A 276 -22.63 -20.94 7.22
C GLU A 276 -21.91 -20.71 8.56
N CYS A 277 -22.26 -21.50 9.58
CA CYS A 277 -21.57 -21.49 10.86
C CYS A 277 -20.25 -22.25 10.74
N THR A 278 -19.13 -21.53 10.86
CA THR A 278 -17.78 -22.13 10.86
C THR A 278 -17.19 -22.09 12.26
N LEU A 279 -16.22 -22.98 12.51
CA LEU A 279 -15.51 -22.99 13.79
C LEU A 279 -14.67 -21.73 13.92
N CYS A 280 -14.88 -20.98 15.01
CA CYS A 280 -14.08 -19.80 15.27
C CYS A 280 -12.60 -20.14 15.55
N PRO A 281 -11.68 -19.29 15.10
CA PRO A 281 -10.27 -19.32 15.45
C PRO A 281 -10.01 -19.22 16.97
N PRO A 282 -8.83 -19.68 17.44
CA PRO A 282 -8.43 -19.55 18.85
C PRO A 282 -8.48 -18.09 19.33
N GLY A 283 -9.02 -17.86 20.52
CA GLY A 283 -9.10 -16.54 21.14
C GLY A 283 -10.44 -15.82 20.97
N ILE A 284 -11.33 -16.31 20.11
CA ILE A 284 -12.69 -15.79 19.96
C ILE A 284 -13.63 -16.48 20.98
N PRO A 285 -14.44 -15.75 21.77
CA PRO A 285 -15.23 -16.30 22.88
C PRO A 285 -16.55 -16.97 22.43
N THR A 286 -16.58 -17.58 21.23
CA THR A 286 -17.73 -18.34 20.72
C THR A 286 -17.24 -19.47 19.81
N THR A 287 -18.05 -20.52 19.63
CA THR A 287 -17.71 -21.65 18.76
C THR A 287 -18.10 -21.38 17.30
N CYS A 288 -19.09 -20.53 17.07
CA CYS A 288 -19.66 -20.27 15.75
C CYS A 288 -19.25 -18.88 15.24
N CYS A 289 -18.68 -18.83 14.04
CA CYS A 289 -18.31 -17.62 13.34
C CYS A 289 -18.85 -17.64 11.90
N LEU A 290 -19.24 -16.46 11.41
CA LEU A 290 -19.51 -16.24 9.99
C LEU A 290 -18.23 -15.78 9.31
N THR A 291 -17.98 -16.24 8.08
CA THR A 291 -16.77 -15.84 7.34
C THR A 291 -17.04 -14.70 6.37
N ALA A 292 -16.06 -13.80 6.25
CA ALA A 292 -15.99 -12.78 5.22
C ALA A 292 -14.64 -12.92 4.50
N THR A 293 -14.67 -13.35 3.25
CA THR A 293 -13.48 -13.57 2.41
C THR A 293 -13.17 -12.34 1.57
N GLY A 294 -11.92 -12.19 1.12
CA GLY A 294 -11.52 -11.09 0.24
C GLY A 294 -11.11 -9.82 0.97
N GLY A 295 -10.81 -9.92 2.28
CA GLY A 295 -10.27 -8.81 3.05
C GLY A 295 -8.86 -8.46 2.62
N GLU A 296 -8.45 -7.22 2.88
CA GLU A 296 -7.12 -6.70 2.58
C GLU A 296 -6.17 -6.92 3.76
N ASP A 297 -4.89 -7.17 3.50
CA ASP A 297 -3.88 -7.39 4.53
C ASP A 297 -3.19 -6.11 5.02
N TYR A 298 -3.93 -5.00 4.97
CA TYR A 298 -3.57 -3.69 5.51
C TYR A 298 -4.81 -2.96 6.03
N ASN A 299 -4.61 -1.95 6.88
CA ASN A 299 -5.69 -1.09 7.39
C ASN A 299 -5.61 0.35 6.82
N MET A 300 -6.62 1.17 7.14
CA MET A 300 -6.67 2.59 6.76
C MET A 300 -5.70 3.49 7.55
N ASP A 301 -4.94 2.95 8.51
CA ASP A 301 -3.81 3.62 9.18
C ASP A 301 -2.47 3.30 8.48
N GLY A 302 -2.51 2.72 7.27
CA GLY A 302 -1.31 2.38 6.52
C GLY A 302 -0.47 1.28 7.16
N GLU A 303 -1.06 0.41 7.99
CA GLU A 303 -0.34 -0.68 8.64
C GLU A 303 -0.69 -2.00 7.97
N PHE A 304 0.32 -2.79 7.63
CA PHE A 304 0.09 -4.15 7.18
C PHE A 304 -0.30 -5.06 8.36
N ILE A 305 -1.27 -5.93 8.11
CA ILE A 305 -1.91 -6.80 9.09
C ILE A 305 -1.32 -8.21 9.02
N THR A 306 -1.21 -8.84 10.19
CA THR A 306 -1.03 -10.29 10.34
C THR A 306 -2.37 -10.93 10.69
N HIS A 307 -2.76 -11.98 9.97
CA HIS A 307 -4.01 -12.71 10.19
C HIS A 307 -3.79 -14.21 10.18
N TYR A 308 -4.59 -14.96 10.94
CA TYR A 308 -4.60 -16.42 10.85
C TYR A 308 -5.26 -16.93 9.57
N GLY A 309 -6.14 -16.13 8.97
CA GLY A 309 -6.81 -16.40 7.69
C GLY A 309 -6.10 -15.81 6.48
N MET A 310 -4.77 -15.65 6.53
CA MET A 310 -3.97 -15.16 5.41
C MET A 310 -3.84 -16.22 4.31
N GLU A 311 -4.21 -15.87 3.08
CA GLU A 311 -3.98 -16.67 1.88
C GLU A 311 -3.22 -15.84 0.84
N ALA A 312 -2.28 -16.45 0.11
CA ALA A 312 -1.44 -15.71 -0.83
C ALA A 312 -2.27 -15.15 -1.99
N GLU A 313 -2.21 -13.84 -2.20
CA GLU A 313 -2.85 -13.14 -3.32
C GLU A 313 -1.87 -12.93 -4.48
N GLY A 314 -0.66 -12.45 -4.16
CA GLY A 314 0.35 -12.06 -5.15
C GLY A 314 1.58 -11.45 -4.50
N GLY A 315 2.48 -10.89 -5.31
CA GLY A 315 3.63 -10.12 -4.84
C GLY A 315 3.37 -8.62 -4.87
N HIS A 316 4.03 -7.87 -4.01
CA HIS A 316 4.02 -6.41 -4.00
C HIS A 316 5.40 -5.85 -3.71
N ALA A 317 5.71 -4.74 -4.36
CA ALA A 317 6.99 -4.06 -4.30
C ALA A 317 6.81 -2.62 -3.81
N MET A 318 7.68 -2.22 -2.89
CA MET A 318 7.68 -0.92 -2.22
C MET A 318 9.13 -0.46 -2.05
N THR A 319 9.32 0.71 -1.45
CA THR A 319 10.66 1.17 -1.05
C THR A 319 10.76 1.17 0.47
N ILE A 320 11.72 0.44 1.05
CA ILE A 320 12.03 0.55 2.47
C ILE A 320 12.87 1.81 2.72
N VAL A 321 12.42 2.63 3.66
CA VAL A 321 13.06 3.92 3.98
C VAL A 321 13.50 4.02 5.44
N GLY A 322 13.10 3.08 6.28
CA GLY A 322 13.41 3.10 7.70
C GLY A 322 12.79 1.95 8.48
N TYR A 323 12.92 2.03 9.80
CA TYR A 323 12.29 1.14 10.76
C TYR A 323 12.07 1.86 12.10
N ASN A 324 11.17 1.32 12.91
CA ASN A 324 11.01 1.70 14.31
C ASN A 324 10.70 0.44 15.14
N ASP A 325 11.51 0.16 16.16
CA ASP A 325 11.35 -0.96 17.10
C ASP A 325 10.31 -0.68 18.19
N GLU A 326 9.87 0.57 18.36
CA GLU A 326 8.99 1.00 19.45
C GLU A 326 7.57 1.35 19.00
N TYR A 327 7.36 1.59 17.69
CA TYR A 327 6.03 1.83 17.15
C TYR A 327 5.16 0.59 17.36
N ARG A 328 3.93 0.81 17.86
CA ARG A 328 2.94 -0.24 18.10
C ARG A 328 1.76 -0.03 17.17
N THR A 329 1.47 -1.03 16.33
CA THR A 329 0.32 -1.00 15.41
C THR A 329 -1.01 -1.00 16.16
N LYS A 330 -2.11 -0.69 15.45
CA LYS A 330 -3.47 -0.82 15.99
C LYS A 330 -3.79 -2.27 16.41
N ASP A 331 -3.21 -3.25 15.71
CA ASP A 331 -3.28 -4.68 16.05
C ASP A 331 -2.40 -5.07 17.26
N GLY A 332 -1.65 -4.11 17.82
CA GLY A 332 -0.87 -4.30 19.03
C GLY A 332 0.52 -4.89 18.82
N TYR A 333 0.99 -5.07 17.58
CA TYR A 333 2.33 -5.53 17.27
C TYR A 333 3.35 -4.40 17.38
N THR A 334 4.48 -4.67 18.04
CA THR A 334 5.55 -3.70 18.23
C THR A 334 6.72 -4.00 17.29
N GLY A 335 7.21 -2.96 16.61
CA GLY A 335 8.38 -3.05 15.75
C GLY A 335 8.07 -3.41 14.29
N GLY A 336 8.71 -2.71 13.36
CA GLY A 336 8.50 -2.91 11.93
C GLY A 336 9.30 -1.98 11.03
N TYR A 337 9.11 -2.13 9.73
CA TYR A 337 9.70 -1.30 8.69
C TYR A 337 8.78 -0.16 8.30
N ILE A 338 9.37 0.95 7.87
CA ILE A 338 8.68 2.09 7.26
C ILE A 338 8.88 1.99 5.75
N LEU A 339 7.78 1.84 5.02
CA LEU A 339 7.76 1.58 3.59
C LEU A 339 7.09 2.73 2.84
N LYS A 340 7.74 3.30 1.83
CA LYS A 340 7.06 4.17 0.86
C LYS A 340 6.29 3.29 -0.11
N ASN A 341 4.98 3.51 -0.19
CA ASN A 341 4.08 2.74 -1.05
C ASN A 341 3.62 3.60 -2.26
N SER A 342 3.06 2.94 -3.27
CA SER A 342 2.60 3.54 -4.53
C SER A 342 1.07 3.51 -4.67
N TRP A 343 0.34 3.54 -3.55
CA TRP A 343 -1.12 3.55 -3.54
C TRP A 343 -1.69 4.93 -3.27
N TRP A 344 -2.85 5.21 -3.85
CA TRP A 344 -3.64 6.39 -3.54
C TRP A 344 -4.32 6.25 -2.17
N ASP A 345 -4.41 7.37 -1.41
CA ASP A 345 -5.12 7.43 -0.13
C ASP A 345 -6.56 7.89 -0.31
N GLY A 346 -7.49 7.24 0.38
CA GLY A 346 -8.91 7.55 0.38
C GLY A 346 -9.76 6.32 0.07
N VAL A 347 -11.01 6.57 -0.33
CA VAL A 347 -11.97 5.54 -0.76
C VAL A 347 -12.27 5.75 -2.24
N ASP A 348 -11.99 4.74 -3.06
CA ASP A 348 -12.27 4.59 -4.49
C ASP A 348 -12.07 5.80 -5.42
N PRO A 349 -11.29 5.66 -6.51
CA PRO A 349 -11.55 6.41 -7.73
C PRO A 349 -12.85 5.89 -8.38
N PRO A 350 -13.62 6.71 -9.13
CA PRO A 350 -14.99 6.42 -9.58
C PRO A 350 -15.27 5.08 -10.32
N LEU A 351 -14.24 4.32 -10.73
CA LEU A 351 -14.36 3.15 -11.62
C LEU A 351 -13.51 1.92 -11.19
N GLY A 352 -12.98 1.87 -9.97
CA GLY A 352 -12.10 0.80 -9.48
C GLY A 352 -12.75 -0.32 -8.65
N PRO A 353 -12.03 -1.44 -8.38
CA PRO A 353 -12.35 -2.31 -7.25
C PRO A 353 -12.32 -1.52 -5.94
N ALA A 354 -13.18 -1.91 -5.01
CA ALA A 354 -13.39 -1.20 -3.75
C ALA A 354 -12.13 -1.26 -2.88
N HIS A 355 -11.40 -0.14 -2.79
CA HIS A 355 -10.24 -0.01 -1.91
C HIS A 355 -10.41 1.21 -1.00
N ALA A 356 -10.09 1.03 0.29
CA ALA A 356 -10.08 2.10 1.27
C ALA A 356 -8.70 2.13 1.94
N ARG A 357 -7.94 3.19 1.69
CA ARG A 357 -6.53 3.29 2.06
C ARG A 357 -6.26 4.58 2.81
N GLY A 358 -5.29 4.53 3.71
CA GLY A 358 -4.68 5.70 4.30
C GLY A 358 -3.19 5.45 4.50
N SER A 359 -2.47 6.53 4.75
CA SER A 359 -1.03 6.47 4.95
C SER A 359 -0.58 7.58 5.89
N HIS A 360 0.67 7.52 6.30
CA HIS A 360 1.26 8.48 7.21
C HIS A 360 2.60 8.99 6.70
N SER A 361 3.15 9.95 7.43
CA SER A 361 4.50 10.44 7.27
C SER A 361 5.53 9.52 7.94
N ILE A 362 6.78 9.59 7.48
CA ILE A 362 7.91 8.93 8.15
C ILE A 362 7.98 9.36 9.63
N ARG A 363 7.74 10.64 9.90
CA ARG A 363 7.82 11.24 11.24
C ARG A 363 6.80 10.65 12.21
N TYR A 364 5.60 10.35 11.72
CA TYR A 364 4.57 9.65 12.50
C TYR A 364 5.04 8.26 12.90
N PHE A 365 5.54 7.45 11.95
CA PHE A 365 6.03 6.10 12.27
C PHE A 365 7.32 6.11 13.10
N LEU A 366 8.13 7.16 13.02
CA LEU A 366 9.26 7.38 13.93
C LEU A 366 8.82 7.94 15.31
N GLN A 367 7.53 8.21 15.53
CA GLN A 367 6.99 8.81 16.75
C GLN A 367 7.69 10.14 17.11
N GLU A 368 7.98 10.96 16.09
CA GLU A 368 8.53 12.30 16.25
C GLU A 368 7.45 13.38 16.38
N ILE A 369 6.22 13.00 16.05
CA ILE A 369 5.02 13.83 16.08
C ILE A 369 3.88 13.02 16.68
N SER A 370 2.94 13.72 17.30
CA SER A 370 1.69 13.14 17.80
C SER A 370 0.72 12.83 16.66
N GLU A 371 -0.27 11.99 16.95
CA GLU A 371 -1.38 11.71 16.02
C GLU A 371 -2.11 13.01 15.62
N TYR A 372 -2.29 13.95 16.55
CA TYR A 372 -2.89 15.24 16.25
C TYR A 372 -2.04 16.08 15.29
N GLU A 373 -0.72 16.15 15.51
CA GLU A 373 0.19 16.89 14.63
C GLU A 373 0.29 16.26 13.23
N GLU A 374 0.15 14.94 13.14
CA GLU A 374 0.11 14.23 11.87
C GLU A 374 -1.09 14.62 11.02
N ARG A 375 -2.25 14.90 11.64
CA ARG A 375 -3.49 15.28 10.92
C ARG A 375 -3.37 16.57 10.12
N PHE A 376 -2.37 17.42 10.38
CA PHE A 376 -2.10 18.58 9.53
C PHE A 376 -1.58 18.20 8.14
N ASN A 377 -0.88 17.07 8.02
CA ASN A 377 -0.29 16.61 6.78
C ASN A 377 -1.01 15.38 6.23
N CYS A 378 -1.28 14.39 7.06
CA CYS A 378 -1.93 13.14 6.69
C CYS A 378 -3.23 12.96 7.51
N PRO A 379 -4.27 13.79 7.27
CA PRO A 379 -5.54 13.74 8.01
C PRO A 379 -6.29 12.42 7.87
N ASN A 380 -6.03 11.63 6.82
CA ASN A 380 -6.73 10.37 6.56
C ASN A 380 -8.26 10.52 6.71
N SER A 381 -8.85 11.58 6.15
CA SER A 381 -10.25 11.97 6.40
C SER A 381 -11.27 10.89 6.05
N ALA A 382 -10.93 9.98 5.14
CA ALA A 382 -11.81 8.89 4.75
C ALA A 382 -11.87 7.76 5.79
N SER A 383 -10.93 7.70 6.74
CA SER A 383 -10.91 6.67 7.78
C SER A 383 -11.99 6.95 8.84
N PRO A 384 -12.91 6.01 9.11
CA PRO A 384 -13.90 6.13 10.19
C PRO A 384 -13.32 6.41 11.57
N TYR A 385 -12.08 6.00 11.84
CA TYR A 385 -11.39 6.32 13.11
C TYR A 385 -11.09 7.81 13.27
N ASN A 386 -11.07 8.58 12.18
CA ASN A 386 -10.75 10.02 12.19
C ASN A 386 -11.99 10.91 12.12
N TRP A 387 -13.20 10.33 12.08
CA TRP A 387 -14.43 11.11 12.11
C TRP A 387 -14.73 11.60 13.52
N TYR A 388 -15.18 12.85 13.61
CA TYR A 388 -15.50 13.46 14.88
C TYR A 388 -16.74 12.78 15.48
N GLN A 389 -16.63 12.32 16.72
CA GLN A 389 -17.72 11.69 17.46
C GLN A 389 -18.40 12.75 18.33
N CYS A 390 -19.71 12.96 18.12
CA CYS A 390 -20.47 13.87 18.98
C CYS A 390 -21.07 13.19 20.21
N GLU A 391 -20.90 11.87 20.40
CA GLU A 391 -21.20 11.17 21.66
C GLU A 391 -20.03 11.33 22.65
N GLY A 392 -20.34 11.81 23.85
CA GLY A 392 -19.38 12.36 24.83
C GLY A 392 -19.81 13.74 25.32
N THR A 393 -20.63 14.40 24.52
CA THR A 393 -21.40 15.59 24.85
C THR A 393 -22.89 15.24 24.69
N GLU A 394 -23.73 15.40 25.71
CA GLU A 394 -25.14 14.93 25.72
C GLU A 394 -25.97 15.42 24.51
N GLY A 395 -26.10 14.60 23.47
CA GLY A 395 -26.99 14.85 22.33
C GLY A 395 -28.46 14.65 22.73
N VAL A 396 -29.34 15.61 22.39
CA VAL A 396 -30.78 15.51 22.68
C VAL A 396 -31.48 14.68 21.60
N ILE A 397 -31.43 13.36 21.73
CA ILE A 397 -32.44 12.45 21.18
C ILE A 397 -32.89 11.55 22.33
N HIS A 398 -34.01 11.88 22.96
CA HIS A 398 -34.55 11.10 24.08
C HIS A 398 -34.99 9.71 23.61
N GLU A 399 -34.37 8.69 24.20
CA GLU A 399 -34.74 7.29 24.07
C GLU A 399 -36.23 7.08 24.42
N ASN A 400 -36.91 6.26 23.63
CA ASN A 400 -37.93 5.39 24.19
C ASN A 400 -37.34 3.97 24.08
N LEU A 401 -36.82 3.47 25.19
CA LEU A 401 -35.90 2.32 25.31
C LEU A 401 -36.42 0.97 24.78
N ASP A 402 -37.63 0.88 24.20
CA ASP A 402 -38.30 -0.39 23.87
C ASP A 402 -38.81 -0.52 22.41
N ALA A 403 -38.54 0.42 21.47
CA ALA A 403 -39.33 0.50 20.22
C ALA A 403 -38.59 0.39 18.85
N GLY A 404 -37.27 0.21 18.78
CA GLY A 404 -36.53 0.25 17.50
C GLY A 404 -36.31 1.68 16.99
N VAL A 405 -35.93 1.88 15.71
CA VAL A 405 -35.55 3.19 15.13
C VAL A 405 -36.69 4.22 15.29
N ILE A 406 -36.58 5.12 16.27
CA ILE A 406 -37.54 6.21 16.48
C ILE A 406 -37.11 7.39 15.62
N ARG A 407 -37.99 7.81 14.71
CA ARG A 407 -37.84 9.08 13.99
C ARG A 407 -38.48 10.20 14.80
N ILE A 408 -37.68 11.12 15.31
CA ILE A 408 -38.17 12.28 16.04
C ILE A 408 -38.21 13.48 15.09
N PRO A 409 -39.35 14.19 14.95
CA PRO A 409 -39.38 15.46 14.23
C PRO A 409 -38.48 16.48 14.93
N LEU A 410 -37.48 17.00 14.22
CA LEU A 410 -36.71 18.15 14.65
C LEU A 410 -37.62 19.36 14.59
N ASN A 411 -37.82 20.03 15.72
CA ASN A 411 -38.50 21.32 15.77
C ASN A 411 -37.50 22.42 16.15
N GLU A 412 -37.86 23.67 15.87
CA GLU A 412 -37.00 24.84 16.11
C GLU A 412 -36.55 24.98 17.58
N THR A 413 -37.24 24.34 18.53
CA THR A 413 -36.89 24.36 19.95
C THR A 413 -35.87 23.28 20.38
N LEU A 414 -35.68 22.23 19.58
CA LEU A 414 -34.77 21.12 19.86
C LEU A 414 -33.42 21.28 19.15
N ILE A 415 -33.40 21.86 17.95
CA ILE A 415 -32.16 22.09 17.17
C ILE A 415 -31.10 22.85 17.99
N PRO A 416 -31.42 23.94 18.73
CA PRO A 416 -30.40 24.65 19.51
C PRO A 416 -29.84 23.86 20.70
N LYS A 417 -30.45 22.71 21.06
CA LYS A 417 -30.00 21.83 22.14
C LYS A 417 -29.26 20.59 21.60
N ASP A 418 -29.24 20.43 20.30
CA ASP A 418 -28.55 19.32 19.65
C ASP A 418 -27.07 19.67 19.49
N ILE A 419 -26.22 18.96 20.21
CA ILE A 419 -24.80 19.26 20.26
C ILE A 419 -24.13 18.96 18.93
N CYS A 420 -24.54 17.91 18.22
CA CYS A 420 -24.00 17.58 16.90
C CYS A 420 -24.28 18.70 15.87
N LEU A 421 -25.36 19.48 16.08
CA LEU A 421 -25.71 20.65 15.25
C LEU A 421 -25.17 21.98 15.79
N SER A 422 -24.44 21.97 16.91
CA SER A 422 -23.96 23.19 17.56
C SER A 422 -22.74 23.78 16.84
N GLU A 423 -22.64 25.11 16.85
CA GLU A 423 -21.47 25.83 16.32
C GLU A 423 -20.18 25.51 17.10
N ASP A 424 -20.31 25.17 18.39
CA ASP A 424 -19.16 24.81 19.22
C ASP A 424 -18.58 23.46 18.81
N THR A 425 -19.42 22.45 18.58
CA THR A 425 -18.99 21.15 18.03
C THR A 425 -18.39 21.29 16.63
N ARG A 426 -18.98 22.12 15.77
CA ARG A 426 -18.40 22.42 14.45
C ARG A 426 -16.99 22.99 14.57
N ARG A 427 -16.76 23.95 15.47
CA ARG A 427 -15.44 24.54 15.70
C ARG A 427 -14.46 23.55 16.31
N ASP A 428 -14.92 22.71 17.24
CA ASP A 428 -14.06 21.71 17.87
C ASP A 428 -13.60 20.66 16.86
N ALA A 429 -14.51 20.15 16.01
CA ALA A 429 -14.18 19.26 14.91
C ALA A 429 -13.20 19.87 13.92
N GLU A 430 -13.42 21.14 13.53
CA GLU A 430 -12.50 21.89 12.66
C GLU A 430 -11.10 22.02 13.26
N SER A 431 -11.03 22.30 14.57
CA SER A 431 -9.77 22.42 15.31
C SER A 431 -9.07 21.07 15.50
N SER A 432 -9.85 19.99 15.64
CA SER A 432 -9.38 18.60 15.75
C SER A 432 -8.98 17.99 14.41
N ILE A 433 -9.19 18.71 13.30
CA ILE A 433 -8.95 18.24 11.93
C ILE A 433 -9.73 16.94 11.64
N ALA A 434 -10.92 16.83 12.23
CA ALA A 434 -11.78 15.66 12.14
C ALA A 434 -13.06 16.03 11.38
N PRO A 435 -13.44 15.29 10.32
CA PRO A 435 -14.70 15.53 9.63
C PRO A 435 -15.89 15.31 10.57
N LEU A 436 -16.84 16.25 10.53
CA LEU A 436 -18.04 16.20 11.39
C LEU A 436 -19.24 15.65 10.62
N HIS A 437 -19.44 16.14 9.41
CA HIS A 437 -20.59 15.80 8.59
C HIS A 437 -20.22 14.68 7.62
N LEU A 438 -21.08 13.66 7.56
CA LEU A 438 -20.94 12.53 6.67
C LEU A 438 -22.13 12.45 5.71
N GLU A 439 -21.86 12.02 4.49
CA GLU A 439 -22.87 11.77 3.46
C GLU A 439 -22.88 10.30 3.02
N CYS A 440 -24.04 9.83 2.58
CA CYS A 440 -24.21 8.47 2.08
C CYS A 440 -23.73 8.35 0.63
N ILE A 441 -22.69 7.55 0.39
CA ILE A 441 -22.14 7.31 -0.95
C ILE A 441 -22.51 5.92 -1.50
N GLU A 442 -23.20 5.10 -0.72
CA GLU A 442 -23.58 3.76 -1.11
C GLU A 442 -24.33 3.76 -2.46
N LYS A 443 -23.89 2.90 -3.39
CA LYS A 443 -24.50 2.80 -4.73
C LYS A 443 -25.92 2.23 -4.66
N THR A 444 -26.15 1.27 -3.77
CA THR A 444 -27.44 0.62 -3.56
C THR A 444 -27.89 0.91 -2.12
N PRO A 445 -28.98 1.65 -1.88
CA PRO A 445 -29.33 2.16 -0.54
C PRO A 445 -29.80 1.03 0.38
N LYS A 446 -28.85 0.32 0.99
CA LYS A 446 -29.09 -0.78 1.93
C LYS A 446 -28.87 -0.30 3.35
N PHE A 447 -27.87 0.56 3.56
CA PHE A 447 -27.42 0.97 4.89
C PHE A 447 -27.67 2.45 5.18
N CYS A 448 -27.74 3.29 4.14
CA CYS A 448 -27.93 4.73 4.30
C CYS A 448 -28.84 5.37 3.23
N ASN A 449 -29.24 6.61 3.50
CA ASN A 449 -30.10 7.46 2.68
C ASN A 449 -29.30 8.66 2.13
N LYS A 450 -29.36 8.87 0.80
CA LYS A 450 -28.65 9.97 0.12
C LYS A 450 -29.18 11.37 0.45
N ASN A 451 -30.39 11.48 1.00
CA ASN A 451 -31.01 12.75 1.38
C ASN A 451 -30.92 13.01 2.89
N ALA A 452 -29.82 12.58 3.52
CA ALA A 452 -29.57 12.76 4.93
C ALA A 452 -28.11 13.14 5.20
N THR A 453 -27.90 13.86 6.29
CA THR A 453 -26.60 14.13 6.87
C THR A 453 -26.40 13.24 8.08
N TYR A 454 -25.22 12.67 8.21
CA TYR A 454 -24.88 11.73 9.27
C TYR A 454 -23.80 12.31 10.18
N PHE A 455 -23.92 12.03 11.47
CA PHE A 455 -22.91 12.35 12.48
C PHE A 455 -22.51 11.06 13.19
N THR A 456 -21.22 10.89 13.46
CA THR A 456 -20.74 9.71 14.18
C THR A 456 -21.20 9.77 15.62
N ARG A 457 -21.92 8.72 16.04
CA ARG A 457 -22.30 8.54 17.44
C ARG A 457 -21.17 7.81 18.16
N ASN A 458 -20.99 6.52 17.89
CA ASN A 458 -19.92 5.71 18.46
C ASN A 458 -19.48 4.60 17.52
N MET A 459 -18.38 3.96 17.94
CA MET A 459 -17.84 2.78 17.30
C MET A 459 -17.40 1.79 18.39
N THR A 460 -17.85 0.54 18.27
CA THR A 460 -17.53 -0.52 19.22
C THR A 460 -16.96 -1.72 18.47
N GLU A 461 -15.83 -2.24 18.95
CA GLU A 461 -15.22 -3.46 18.40
C GLU A 461 -16.05 -4.70 18.77
N VAL A 462 -16.36 -5.53 17.78
CA VAL A 462 -17.15 -6.77 17.93
C VAL A 462 -16.25 -8.00 17.95
N GLY A 463 -15.05 -7.90 17.39
CA GLY A 463 -14.05 -8.96 17.29
C GLY A 463 -13.55 -9.14 15.86
N ASP A 464 -12.35 -9.67 15.72
CA ASP A 464 -11.69 -9.87 14.42
C ASP A 464 -11.67 -8.61 13.53
N ARG A 465 -11.47 -7.44 14.16
CA ARG A 465 -11.48 -6.09 13.57
C ARG A 465 -12.83 -5.57 13.07
N PHE A 466 -13.91 -6.34 13.18
CA PHE A 466 -15.25 -5.83 12.90
C PHE A 466 -15.66 -4.76 13.92
N GLN A 467 -16.24 -3.69 13.40
CA GLN A 467 -16.77 -2.57 14.15
C GLN A 467 -18.28 -2.50 13.99
N LYS A 468 -19.00 -2.28 15.08
CA LYS A 468 -20.39 -1.81 15.06
C LYS A 468 -20.33 -0.30 15.23
N MET A 469 -20.68 0.43 14.17
CA MET A 469 -20.67 1.90 14.16
C MET A 469 -22.09 2.43 14.05
N CYS A 470 -22.43 3.38 14.92
CA CYS A 470 -23.75 4.01 14.95
C CYS A 470 -23.64 5.49 14.62
N PHE A 471 -24.72 6.04 14.07
CA PHE A 471 -24.80 7.39 13.53
C PHE A 471 -26.13 8.03 13.89
N PHE A 472 -26.09 9.34 14.09
CA PHE A 472 -27.29 10.16 14.05
C PHE A 472 -27.57 10.55 12.60
N GLU A 473 -28.76 10.18 12.10
CA GLU A 473 -29.26 10.51 10.77
C GLU A 473 -30.16 11.75 10.85
N TYR A 474 -29.88 12.77 10.04
CA TYR A 474 -30.70 13.98 9.89
C TYR A 474 -31.20 14.09 8.46
N GLN A 475 -32.48 13.81 8.25
CA GLN A 475 -33.10 13.87 6.93
C GLN A 475 -33.51 15.30 6.56
N VAL A 476 -33.47 15.63 5.26
CA VAL A 476 -33.88 16.94 4.74
C VAL A 476 -35.34 17.31 5.08
N ASN A 477 -36.20 16.33 5.34
CA ASN A 477 -37.59 16.53 5.76
C ASN A 477 -37.74 16.97 7.23
N GLY A 478 -36.63 17.18 7.96
CA GLY A 478 -36.62 17.58 9.36
C GLY A 478 -36.86 16.44 10.34
N THR A 479 -36.66 15.18 9.95
CA THR A 479 -36.68 14.04 10.89
C THR A 479 -35.27 13.59 11.24
N SER A 480 -35.06 13.23 12.50
CA SER A 480 -33.82 12.60 12.97
C SER A 480 -34.06 11.17 13.47
N SER A 481 -33.10 10.28 13.27
CA SER A 481 -33.10 8.92 13.80
C SER A 481 -31.70 8.44 14.17
N ASP A 482 -31.63 7.45 15.05
CA ASP A 482 -30.41 6.69 15.33
C ASP A 482 -30.34 5.46 14.42
N ILE A 483 -29.22 5.26 13.75
CA ILE A 483 -28.96 4.08 12.92
C ILE A 483 -27.64 3.43 13.32
N CYS A 484 -27.60 2.10 13.30
CA CYS A 484 -26.37 1.34 13.48
C CYS A 484 -26.14 0.45 12.27
N LEU A 485 -24.91 0.45 11.76
CA LEU A 485 -24.47 -0.53 10.77
C LEU A 485 -24.40 -1.92 11.43
N PRO A 486 -24.61 -3.01 10.65
CA PRO A 486 -24.18 -4.32 11.11
C PRO A 486 -22.66 -4.32 11.32
N PRO A 487 -22.10 -5.30 12.04
CA PRO A 487 -20.65 -5.44 12.17
C PRO A 487 -19.97 -5.44 10.79
N MET A 488 -19.07 -4.48 10.56
CA MET A 488 -18.37 -4.25 9.30
C MET A 488 -16.89 -3.96 9.56
N LEU A 489 -16.02 -4.24 8.60
CA LEU A 489 -14.64 -3.75 8.67
C LEU A 489 -14.64 -2.23 8.47
N THR A 490 -13.64 -1.55 9.04
CA THR A 490 -13.48 -0.10 8.88
C THR A 490 -13.48 0.35 7.41
N MET A 491 -12.84 -0.44 6.54
CA MET A 491 -12.81 -0.18 5.10
C MET A 491 -14.22 -0.25 4.48
N ASP A 492 -15.01 -1.24 4.84
CA ASP A 492 -16.40 -1.39 4.36
C ASP A 492 -17.28 -0.20 4.81
N ILE A 493 -17.09 0.28 6.05
CA ILE A 493 -17.80 1.47 6.56
C ILE A 493 -17.46 2.70 5.72
N ALA A 494 -16.19 2.85 5.32
CA ALA A 494 -15.73 3.95 4.48
C ALA A 494 -16.33 3.90 3.06
N HIS A 495 -16.85 2.75 2.60
CA HIS A 495 -17.63 2.63 1.36
C HIS A 495 -19.12 2.95 1.52
N VAL A 496 -19.62 3.04 2.75
CA VAL A 496 -21.01 3.45 3.03
C VAL A 496 -21.10 4.97 3.14
N PHE A 497 -20.19 5.58 3.89
CA PHE A 497 -20.19 7.01 4.20
C PHE A 497 -18.90 7.70 3.77
N GLN A 498 -18.99 8.96 3.33
CA GLN A 498 -17.84 9.84 3.12
C GLN A 498 -17.96 11.16 3.87
N PRO A 499 -16.83 11.75 4.28
CA PRO A 499 -16.80 13.06 4.91
C PRO A 499 -17.14 14.17 3.92
N VAL A 500 -17.95 15.14 4.36
CA VAL A 500 -18.18 16.39 3.65
C VAL A 500 -16.94 17.29 3.74
N GLU A 501 -16.33 17.40 4.93
CA GLU A 501 -15.07 18.15 5.15
C GLU A 501 -13.82 17.33 4.80
N LYS A 502 -13.75 16.78 3.59
CA LYS A 502 -12.59 15.99 3.16
C LYS A 502 -11.32 16.84 3.05
N ARG A 503 -10.27 16.46 3.77
CA ARG A 503 -8.90 17.00 3.60
C ARG A 503 -8.02 15.93 2.98
N GLU A 504 -7.28 16.30 1.94
CA GLU A 504 -6.37 15.38 1.26
C GLU A 504 -5.06 15.23 2.03
N ASN A 505 -4.49 14.03 2.00
CA ASN A 505 -3.15 13.79 2.49
C ASN A 505 -2.13 14.52 1.61
N ASN A 506 -1.16 15.18 2.24
CA ASN A 506 -0.08 15.88 1.58
C ASN A 506 0.85 14.87 0.88
N PRO A 507 0.89 14.83 -0.47
CA PRO A 507 1.70 13.83 -1.19
C PRO A 507 3.21 14.02 -1.01
N ASP A 508 3.66 15.20 -0.56
CA ASP A 508 5.08 15.46 -0.31
C ASP A 508 5.61 14.72 0.91
N VAL A 509 4.75 14.34 1.87
CA VAL A 509 5.20 13.74 3.14
C VAL A 509 4.40 12.51 3.57
N CYS A 510 3.18 12.30 3.06
CA CYS A 510 2.39 11.09 3.28
C CYS A 510 2.76 10.01 2.26
N GLY A 511 2.11 8.85 2.33
CA GLY A 511 2.36 7.70 1.45
C GLY A 511 3.25 6.61 2.05
N PHE A 512 3.53 6.69 3.34
CA PHE A 512 4.28 5.66 4.04
C PHE A 512 3.34 4.70 4.74
N TYR A 513 3.76 3.45 4.80
CA TYR A 513 3.11 2.33 5.43
C TYR A 513 4.04 1.70 6.47
N PHE A 514 3.47 1.04 7.47
CA PHE A 514 4.21 0.27 8.45
C PHE A 514 4.06 -1.22 8.19
N TYR A 515 5.18 -1.93 8.09
CA TYR A 515 5.20 -3.38 7.91
C TYR A 515 5.76 -4.04 9.18
N PRO A 516 4.90 -4.64 10.03
CA PRO A 516 5.35 -5.21 11.29
C PRO A 516 6.30 -6.39 11.08
N TYR A 517 7.30 -6.54 11.94
CA TYR A 517 8.17 -7.72 11.90
C TYR A 517 7.39 -9.02 12.12
N GLU A 518 6.25 -8.94 12.82
CA GLU A 518 5.35 -10.08 13.00
C GLU A 518 4.76 -10.57 11.67
N LYS A 519 4.44 -9.67 10.74
CA LYS A 519 3.93 -10.05 9.43
C LYS A 519 4.97 -10.82 8.62
N GLN A 520 6.23 -10.37 8.65
CA GLN A 520 7.33 -11.10 8.04
C GLN A 520 7.45 -12.51 8.63
N ARG A 521 7.40 -12.63 9.96
CA ARG A 521 7.49 -13.94 10.65
C ARG A 521 6.33 -14.86 10.29
N ALA A 522 5.11 -14.34 10.28
CA ALA A 522 3.91 -15.11 9.94
C ALA A 522 3.94 -15.54 8.46
N GLY A 523 4.34 -14.66 7.55
CA GLY A 523 4.56 -15.00 6.14
C GLY A 523 5.62 -16.08 5.97
N ALA A 524 6.75 -15.98 6.67
CA ALA A 524 7.80 -17.00 6.63
C ALA A 524 7.32 -18.38 7.11
N GLN A 525 6.40 -18.44 8.08
CA GLN A 525 5.78 -19.70 8.52
C GLN A 525 4.88 -20.32 7.43
N LEU A 526 4.35 -19.50 6.52
CA LEU A 526 3.59 -19.92 5.34
C LEU A 526 4.49 -20.20 4.11
N GLY A 527 5.82 -20.07 4.26
CA GLY A 527 6.77 -20.22 3.17
C GLY A 527 6.87 -19.02 2.24
N TRP A 528 6.39 -17.84 2.67
CA TRP A 528 6.52 -16.59 1.94
C TRP A 528 7.84 -15.91 2.28
N GLU A 529 8.43 -15.23 1.29
CA GLU A 529 9.70 -14.54 1.43
C GLU A 529 9.47 -13.02 1.42
N VAL A 530 10.23 -12.33 2.27
CA VAL A 530 10.43 -10.88 2.18
C VAL A 530 11.87 -10.67 1.75
N SER A 531 12.09 -9.87 0.72
CA SER A 531 13.43 -9.46 0.28
C SER A 531 13.57 -7.94 0.30
N VAL A 532 14.77 -7.48 0.63
CA VAL A 532 15.18 -6.09 0.51
C VAL A 532 16.32 -6.00 -0.48
N ASP A 533 16.08 -5.26 -1.55
CA ASP A 533 16.94 -5.18 -2.73
C ASP A 533 17.76 -3.90 -2.69
N ASP A 534 19.03 -4.04 -2.32
CA ASP A 534 19.98 -2.95 -2.23
C ASP A 534 20.65 -2.72 -3.59
N LEU A 535 20.02 -1.86 -4.38
CA LEU A 535 20.50 -1.46 -5.70
C LEU A 535 21.44 -0.25 -5.58
N GLU A 536 22.74 -0.52 -5.53
CA GLU A 536 23.76 0.52 -5.50
C GLU A 536 24.02 1.07 -6.90
N VAL A 537 23.75 2.37 -7.08
CA VAL A 537 23.93 3.04 -8.38
C VAL A 537 24.76 4.32 -8.29
N THR A 538 25.39 4.67 -9.39
CA THR A 538 26.06 5.96 -9.61
C THR A 538 25.45 6.68 -10.79
N TRP A 539 25.18 7.98 -10.65
CA TRP A 539 24.77 8.85 -11.73
C TRP A 539 25.96 9.57 -12.36
N ALA A 540 26.00 9.63 -13.69
CA ALA A 540 27.01 10.44 -14.37
C ALA A 540 26.80 11.94 -14.09
N PRO A 541 27.85 12.78 -14.04
CA PRO A 541 27.68 14.22 -13.83
C PRO A 541 26.78 14.90 -14.87
N GLN A 542 26.77 14.39 -16.10
CA GLN A 542 25.89 14.85 -17.18
C GLN A 542 24.40 14.68 -16.86
N SER A 543 24.03 13.80 -15.93
CA SER A 543 22.64 13.56 -15.54
C SER A 543 22.02 14.76 -14.80
N TYR A 544 22.81 15.76 -14.39
CA TYR A 544 22.36 16.89 -13.58
C TYR A 544 22.33 18.19 -14.37
N LEU A 545 21.24 18.94 -14.24
CA LEU A 545 21.04 20.24 -14.88
C LEU A 545 22.16 21.24 -14.54
N ALA A 546 22.69 21.21 -13.31
CA ALA A 546 23.82 22.02 -12.88
C ALA A 546 25.07 21.88 -13.78
N ASN A 547 25.24 20.72 -14.43
CA ASN A 547 26.35 20.42 -15.31
C ASN A 547 26.03 20.59 -16.80
N ALA A 548 24.83 21.06 -17.17
CA ALA A 548 24.39 21.14 -18.56
C ALA A 548 25.36 21.92 -19.47
N HIS A 549 25.97 22.98 -18.95
CA HIS A 549 26.97 23.78 -19.66
C HIS A 549 28.20 22.98 -20.15
N ARG A 550 28.49 21.83 -19.52
CA ARG A 550 29.61 20.93 -19.89
C ARG A 550 29.21 19.90 -20.94
N PHE A 551 27.91 19.70 -21.18
CA PHE A 551 27.37 18.70 -22.09
C PHE A 551 26.32 19.30 -23.04
N PRO A 552 26.69 20.30 -23.87
CA PRO A 552 25.74 21.06 -24.69
C PRO A 552 25.07 20.26 -25.81
N HIS A 553 25.47 19.00 -26.02
CA HIS A 553 24.89 18.09 -27.01
C HIS A 553 23.72 17.25 -26.45
N LEU A 554 23.46 17.33 -25.15
CA LEU A 554 22.36 16.64 -24.48
C LEU A 554 21.18 17.60 -24.26
N ASP A 555 19.97 17.04 -24.19
CA ASP A 555 18.74 17.82 -24.01
C ASP A 555 18.25 17.76 -22.56
N TYR A 556 18.37 18.88 -21.86
CA TYR A 556 17.97 19.02 -20.46
C TYR A 556 16.53 19.53 -20.28
N THR A 557 15.78 19.74 -21.36
CA THR A 557 14.41 20.29 -21.32
C THR A 557 13.50 19.49 -20.40
N TRP A 558 13.53 18.16 -20.53
CA TRP A 558 12.69 17.26 -19.73
C TRP A 558 13.15 17.14 -18.28
N ILE A 559 14.47 17.17 -18.01
CA ILE A 559 14.97 17.22 -16.63
C ILE A 559 14.45 18.48 -15.94
N ASN A 560 14.56 19.64 -16.60
CA ASN A 560 14.11 20.90 -16.01
C ASN A 560 12.61 20.89 -15.72
N GLN A 561 11.78 20.34 -16.61
CA GLN A 561 10.33 20.22 -16.40
C GLN A 561 9.95 19.19 -15.31
N SER A 562 10.77 18.16 -15.11
CA SER A 562 10.57 17.15 -14.07
C SER A 562 11.26 17.49 -12.75
N THR A 563 12.03 18.57 -12.69
CA THR A 563 12.63 19.05 -11.44
C THR A 563 11.55 19.74 -10.63
N LYS A 564 11.24 19.19 -9.45
CA LYS A 564 10.17 19.61 -8.56
C LYS A 564 10.76 20.03 -7.21
N VAL A 565 9.95 20.75 -6.44
CA VAL A 565 10.24 21.13 -5.06
C VAL A 565 9.33 20.31 -4.16
N GLN A 566 9.91 19.59 -3.21
CA GLN A 566 9.18 18.95 -2.13
C GLN A 566 8.98 20.00 -1.04
N ASN A 567 7.73 20.36 -0.78
CA ASN A 567 7.44 21.42 0.17
C ASN A 567 7.73 20.93 1.59
N PRO A 568 8.28 21.79 2.45
CA PRO A 568 8.39 21.46 3.87
C PRO A 568 6.99 21.27 4.45
N ALA A 569 6.86 20.32 5.36
CA ALA A 569 5.66 20.05 6.13
C ALA A 569 5.82 20.57 7.57
N PRO A 570 5.67 21.88 7.81
CA PRO A 570 5.77 22.42 9.15
C PRO A 570 4.63 21.87 10.00
N ILE A 571 4.95 21.48 11.23
CA ILE A 571 3.94 21.22 12.25
C ILE A 571 3.44 22.57 12.73
N GLN A 572 2.13 22.79 12.76
CA GLN A 572 1.59 23.89 13.54
C GLN A 572 1.81 23.53 15.01
N GLY A 573 2.67 24.29 15.70
CA GLY A 573 3.09 24.01 17.08
C GLY A 573 1.92 23.81 18.05
N PRO A 574 2.17 23.38 19.30
CA PRO A 574 1.12 22.95 20.21
C PRO A 574 0.01 24.00 20.28
N ILE A 575 -1.24 23.56 20.08
CA ILE A 575 -2.40 24.44 20.22
C ILE A 575 -2.31 25.09 21.60
N PRO A 576 -2.51 26.41 21.74
CA PRO A 576 -2.78 26.98 23.05
C PRO A 576 -4.00 26.25 23.63
N VAL A 577 -3.79 25.50 24.71
CA VAL A 577 -4.88 24.96 25.52
C VAL A 577 -5.74 26.17 25.89
N TYR A 578 -6.94 26.27 25.32
CA TYR A 578 -7.93 27.23 25.79
C TYR A 578 -8.40 26.72 27.15
N VAL A 579 -7.63 27.05 28.19
CA VAL A 579 -8.13 26.95 29.56
C VAL A 579 -9.29 27.93 29.63
N GLN A 580 -10.50 27.43 29.87
CA GLN A 580 -11.66 28.26 30.15
C GLN A 580 -11.27 29.25 31.24
N ARG A 581 -11.57 30.53 31.01
CA ARG A 581 -11.13 31.67 31.84
C ARG A 581 -11.75 31.70 33.24
N ASP A 582 -12.50 30.66 33.61
CA ASP A 582 -13.27 30.59 34.86
C ASP A 582 -12.63 29.68 35.93
N GLU A 583 -11.43 29.14 35.69
CA GLU A 583 -10.63 28.41 36.69
C GLU A 583 -9.24 29.03 36.96
N LEU A 584 -9.12 30.36 36.92
CA LEU A 584 -7.95 31.10 37.44
C LEU A 584 -8.33 32.13 38.50
#